data_AF-A0A3M1KDL1-F1
#
_entry.id   AF-A0A3M1KDL1-F1
#
_cell.length_a   1.000
_cell.length_b   1.000
_cell.length_c   1.000
_cell.angle_alpha   90.00
_cell.angle_beta   90.00
_cell.angle_gamma   90.00
#
_symmetry.space_group_name_H-M   'P 1'
#
loop_
_entity.id
_entity.type
_entity.pdbx_description
1 polymer ?
#
loop_
_entity_poly.entity_id
_entity_poly.type
_entity_poly.pdbx_seq_one_letter_code
_entity_poly.pdbx_strand_id
1 'polypeptide(L)' 'MKTRVRKWGNSLGVRIPKSFAEQINVVEGAEIDIAVSDGKLVLKPVVAPRYRLEDLVSEIRPSNLHGEVDTGEPVGNELW' A
#
# COMPACT_ATOMS: atom_id res chain seq x y z
N MET A 1 25.28 11.62 -4.01
CA MET A 1 25.36 11.33 -2.56
C MET A 1 25.92 9.93 -2.34
N LYS A 2 26.73 9.71 -1.30
CA LYS A 2 27.13 8.36 -0.86
C LYS A 2 26.58 8.13 0.54
N THR A 3 26.04 6.93 0.80
CA THR A 3 25.57 6.52 2.13
C THR A 3 26.13 5.13 2.44
N ARG A 4 26.06 4.72 3.71
CA ARG A 4 26.47 3.38 4.15
C ARG A 4 25.23 2.54 4.44
N VAL A 5 25.27 1.30 3.96
CA VAL A 5 24.32 0.27 4.36
C VAL A 5 24.55 -0.06 5.85
N ARG A 6 23.47 -0.29 6.60
CA ARG A 6 23.52 -0.69 8.02
C ARG A 6 22.62 -1.89 8.27
N LYS A 7 22.90 -2.65 9.31
CA LYS A 7 22.03 -3.75 9.76
C LYS A 7 20.83 -3.18 10.54
N TRP A 8 19.62 -3.54 10.15
CA TRP A 8 18.35 -3.26 10.83
C TRP A 8 17.67 -4.60 11.12
N GLY A 9 17.79 -5.09 12.35
CA GLY A 9 17.35 -6.45 12.70
C GLY A 9 18.09 -7.50 11.88
N ASN A 10 17.35 -8.35 11.16
CA ASN A 10 17.91 -9.40 10.29
C ASN A 10 18.22 -8.94 8.86
N SER A 11 17.91 -7.67 8.53
CA SER A 11 18.04 -7.14 7.17
C SER A 11 19.04 -6.00 7.09
N LEU A 12 19.37 -5.61 5.87
CA LEU A 12 20.17 -4.42 5.58
C LEU A 12 19.26 -3.25 5.20
N GLY A 13 19.60 -2.07 5.68
CA GLY A 13 18.88 -0.82 5.42
C GLY A 13 19.80 0.29 4.95
N VAL A 14 19.23 1.20 4.17
CA VAL A 14 19.86 2.46 3.76
C VAL A 14 18.94 3.61 4.16
N ARG A 15 19.52 4.71 4.65
CA ARG A 15 18.74 5.91 4.93
C ARG A 15 18.45 6.64 3.63
N ILE A 16 17.18 6.90 3.37
CA ILE A 16 16.72 7.76 2.28
C ILE A 16 16.76 9.21 2.79
N PRO A 17 17.48 10.13 2.14
CA PRO A 17 17.49 11.54 2.51
C PRO A 17 16.08 12.14 2.38
N LYS A 18 15.75 13.09 3.27
CA LYS A 18 14.45 13.78 3.26
C LYS A 18 14.09 14.34 1.88
N SER A 19 15.04 15.02 1.22
CA SER A 19 14.82 15.61 -0.11
C SER A 19 14.48 14.58 -1.19
N PHE A 20 14.97 13.35 -1.08
CA PHE A 20 14.64 12.29 -2.04
C PHE A 20 13.28 11.68 -1.72
N ALA A 21 12.98 11.44 -0.44
CA ALA A 21 11.68 10.95 0.00
C ALA A 21 10.54 11.90 -0.43
N GLU A 22 10.74 13.21 -0.31
CA GLU A 22 9.80 14.24 -0.76
C GLU A 22 9.60 14.22 -2.29
N GLN A 23 10.67 14.06 -3.08
CA GLN A 23 10.57 14.00 -4.55
C GLN A 23 9.75 12.82 -5.06
N ILE A 24 9.74 11.70 -4.32
CA ILE A 24 8.96 10.51 -4.66
C ILE A 24 7.68 10.37 -3.82
N ASN A 25 7.30 11.41 -3.06
CA ASN A 25 6.11 11.43 -2.19
C ASN A 25 6.00 10.23 -1.23
N VAL A 26 7.13 9.77 -0.70
CA VAL A 26 7.18 8.69 0.29
C VAL A 26 7.25 9.27 1.69
N VAL A 27 6.38 8.78 2.57
CA VAL A 27 6.34 9.12 4.00
C VAL A 27 6.64 7.89 4.84
N GLU A 28 6.85 8.09 6.14
CA GLU A 28 7.00 6.98 7.09
C GLU A 28 5.77 6.06 7.05
N GLY A 29 6.01 4.74 6.98
CA GLY A 29 4.95 3.74 6.87
C GLY A 29 4.39 3.54 5.45
N ALA A 30 4.82 4.31 4.45
CA ALA A 30 4.39 4.10 3.07
C ALA A 30 4.90 2.76 2.51
N GLU A 31 4.07 2.13 1.68
CA GLU A 31 4.41 0.89 0.99
C GLU A 31 5.27 1.18 -0.26
N ILE A 32 6.29 0.36 -0.47
CA ILE A 32 7.28 0.54 -1.54
C ILE A 32 7.59 -0.82 -2.16
N ASP A 33 7.51 -0.89 -3.49
CA ASP A 33 8.02 -2.00 -4.26
C ASP A 33 9.53 -1.92 -4.39
N ILE A 34 10.20 -3.04 -4.08
CA ILE A 34 11.65 -3.17 -4.19
C ILE A 34 11.97 -4.23 -5.24
N ALA A 35 12.70 -3.84 -6.28
CA ALA A 35 13.12 -4.74 -7.35
C ALA A 35 14.61 -4.59 -7.63
N VAL A 36 15.20 -5.63 -8.25
CA VAL A 36 16.55 -5.56 -8.82
C VAL A 36 16.43 -5.42 -10.33
N SER A 37 17.05 -4.39 -10.89
CA SER A 37 17.11 -4.15 -12.34
C SER A 37 18.51 -3.64 -12.68
N ASP A 38 19.16 -4.28 -13.65
CA ASP A 38 20.51 -3.94 -14.11
C ASP A 38 21.55 -3.85 -12.99
N GLY A 39 21.49 -4.78 -12.03
CA GLY A 39 22.38 -4.82 -10.86
C GLY A 39 22.15 -3.68 -9.85
N LYS A 40 21.04 -2.94 -9.97
CA LYS A 40 20.65 -1.83 -9.09
C LYS A 40 19.40 -2.21 -8.32
N LEU A 41 19.32 -1.79 -7.06
CA LEU A 41 18.06 -1.77 -6.31
C LEU A 41 17.24 -0.58 -6.78
N VAL A 42 16.03 -0.86 -7.27
CA VAL A 42 15.04 0.13 -7.69
C VAL A 42 13.90 0.10 -6.68
N LEU A 43 13.64 1.25 -6.08
CA LEU A 43 12.55 1.46 -5.13
C LEU A 43 11.46 2.27 -5.83
N LYS A 44 10.22 1.79 -5.79
CA LYS A 44 9.06 2.47 -6.39
C LYS A 44 7.97 2.62 -5.33
N PRO A 45 7.45 3.83 -5.06
CA PRO A 45 6.30 4.00 -4.19
C PRO A 45 5.12 3.20 -4.73
N VAL A 46 4.44 2.44 -3.87
CA VAL A 46 3.17 1.81 -4.23
C VAL A 46 2.11 2.88 -4.15
N VAL A 47 1.67 3.38 -5.31
CA VAL A 47 0.58 4.34 -5.39
C VAL A 47 -0.71 3.55 -5.39
N ALA A 48 -1.49 3.68 -4.33
CA ALA A 48 -2.84 3.13 -4.30
C ALA A 48 -3.60 3.65 -5.53
N PRO A 49 -4.25 2.78 -6.31
CA PRO A 49 -5.04 3.22 -7.44
C PRO A 49 -6.07 4.25 -6.99
N ARG A 50 -6.10 5.39 -7.65
CA ARG A 50 -7.15 6.39 -7.47
C ARG A 50 -8.36 5.92 -8.28
N TYR A 51 -9.39 5.49 -7.58
CA TYR A 51 -10.66 5.16 -8.19
C TYR A 51 -11.59 6.38 -8.18
N ARG A 52 -12.34 6.56 -9.27
CA ARG A 52 -13.53 7.42 -9.24
C ARG A 52 -14.74 6.55 -8.93
N LEU A 53 -15.67 7.07 -8.13
CA LEU A 53 -16.92 6.37 -7.83
C LEU A 53 -17.67 5.99 -9.11
N GLU A 54 -17.72 6.89 -10.10
CA GLU A 54 -18.33 6.65 -11.40
C GLU A 54 -17.72 5.44 -12.12
N ASP A 55 -16.39 5.31 -12.11
CA ASP A 55 -15.69 4.19 -12.74
C ASP A 55 -16.06 2.87 -12.04
N LEU A 56 -16.00 2.84 -10.71
CA LEU A 56 -16.34 1.65 -9.91
C LEU A 56 -17.79 1.21 -10.12
N VAL A 57 -18.73 2.15 -10.11
CA VAL A 57 -20.16 1.85 -10.31
C VAL A 57 -20.43 1.36 -11.73
N SER A 58 -19.71 1.90 -12.73
CA SER A 58 -19.86 1.47 -14.14
C SER A 58 -19.41 0.02 -14.40
N GLU A 59 -18.57 -0.54 -13.52
CA GLU A 59 -18.08 -1.91 -13.61
C GLU A 59 -18.99 -2.96 -12.93
N ILE A 60 -20.06 -2.54 -12.27
CA ILE A 60 -21.05 -3.45 -11.65
C ILE A 60 -21.85 -4.17 -12.73
N ARG A 61 -21.93 -5.50 -12.62
CA ARG A 61 -22.62 -6.40 -13.55
C ARG A 61 -23.46 -7.42 -12.76
N PRO A 62 -24.54 -7.97 -13.34
CA PRO A 62 -25.32 -9.02 -12.67
C PRO A 62 -24.47 -10.23 -12.22
N SER A 63 -23.36 -10.51 -12.92
CA SER A 63 -22.44 -11.61 -12.61
C SER A 63 -21.47 -11.33 -11.45
N ASN A 64 -21.28 -10.07 -11.04
CA ASN A 64 -20.39 -9.68 -9.93
C ASN A 64 -21.13 -8.97 -8.79
N LEU A 65 -22.46 -8.91 -8.86
CA LEU A 65 -23.29 -8.32 -7.82
C LEU A 65 -23.33 -9.28 -6.63
N HIS A 66 -22.87 -8.80 -5.48
CA HIS A 66 -22.90 -9.56 -4.24
C HIS A 66 -24.28 -9.41 -3.60
N GLY A 67 -24.81 -10.50 -3.03
CA GLY A 67 -26.01 -10.44 -2.19
C GLY A 67 -25.70 -9.92 -0.79
N GLU A 68 -26.74 -9.75 0.01
CA GLU A 68 -26.59 -9.47 1.44
C GLU A 68 -25.86 -10.63 2.14
N VAL A 69 -24.99 -10.28 3.09
CA VAL A 69 -24.26 -11.24 3.91
C VAL A 69 -24.92 -11.28 5.28
N ASP A 70 -25.31 -12.48 5.71
CA ASP A 70 -25.80 -12.72 7.07
C ASP A 70 -24.66 -12.50 8.07
N THR A 71 -24.85 -11.54 8.97
CA THR A 71 -23.88 -11.20 10.02
C THR A 71 -24.02 -12.07 11.27
N GLY A 72 -25.01 -12.97 11.30
CA GLY A 72 -25.30 -13.85 12.43
C GLY A 72 -26.10 -13.15 13.55
N GLU A 73 -26.31 -13.90 14.63
CA GLU A 73 -27.03 -13.44 15.81
C GLU A 73 -26.17 -12.51 16.68
N PRO A 74 -26.79 -11.57 17.43
CA PRO A 74 -26.08 -10.68 18.34
C PRO A 74 -25.26 -11.45 19.39
N VAL A 75 -24.01 -11.03 19.61
CA VAL A 75 -23.09 -11.58 20.62
C VAL A 75 -22.73 -10.51 21.66
N GLY A 76 -23.74 -9.87 22.24
CA GLY A 76 -23.52 -8.86 23.28
C GLY A 76 -24.71 -7.92 23.51
N ASN A 77 -24.43 -6.74 24.06
CA ASN A 77 -25.42 -5.68 24.32
C ASN A 77 -25.56 -4.72 23.13
N GLU A 78 -25.66 -5.25 21.92
CA GLU A 78 -25.68 -4.46 20.68
C GLU A 78 -27.08 -3.89 20.34
N LEU A 79 -28.11 -4.43 20.99
CA LEU A 79 -29.49 -3.96 20.89
C LEU A 79 -29.76 -2.98 22.04
N TRP A 80 -30.20 -1.76 21.68
CA TRP A 80 -30.48 -0.64 22.59
C TRP A 80 -31.95 -0.63 23.03
#